data_AF-A0A536IJ96-F1
#
_entry.id   AF-A0A536IJ96-F1
#
_cell.length_a   1.000
_cell.length_b   1.000
_cell.length_c   1.000
_cell.angle_alpha   90.00
_cell.angle_beta   90.00
_cell.angle_gamma   90.00
#
_symmetry.space_group_name_H-M   'P 1'
#
loop_
_entity.id
_entity.type
_entity.pdbx_description
1 polymer ?
#
loop_
_entity_poly.entity_id
_entity_poly.type
_entity_poly.pdbx_seq_one_letter_code
_entity_poly.pdbx_strand_id
1 'polypeptide(L)'
;MTVNSFVGTTAYVLHHNLRRLVILFVIVLLLVVFYGLRSLWEGVGEFIGSAPQLVIQLLFLLIAGIAQFAGLMWFLSRPRTYTVTPDSPQIGLTFENYRGQPDLLEHAKSTVRILRGVQKFVQLGGEMPRGMLLSGKPGTGKTFLAGVIAAEANLPFI
;
A
#
# COMPACT_ATOMS: atom_id res chain seq x y z
N MET A 1 71.93 44.30 17.56
CA MET A 1 71.27 44.84 18.77
C MET A 1 69.78 44.86 18.48
N THR A 2 68.84 44.17 19.12
CA THR A 2 68.82 43.45 20.40
C THR A 2 67.55 42.55 20.41
N VAL A 3 67.64 41.31 19.93
CA VAL A 3 66.54 40.33 20.12
C VAL A 3 66.58 39.76 21.55
N ASN A 4 67.78 39.64 22.13
CA ASN A 4 67.97 39.10 23.48
C ASN A 4 67.47 40.03 24.61
N SER A 5 67.38 41.35 24.41
CA SER A 5 66.86 42.27 25.44
C SER A 5 65.32 42.26 25.51
N PHE A 6 64.65 42.01 24.38
CA PHE A 6 63.20 41.93 24.31
C PHE A 6 62.68 40.65 24.98
N VAL A 7 63.37 39.52 24.73
CA VAL A 7 63.10 38.22 25.35
C VAL A 7 63.36 38.24 26.86
N GLY A 8 64.43 38.90 27.31
CA GLY A 8 64.72 39.06 28.75
C GLY A 8 63.66 39.88 29.49
N THR A 9 63.14 40.93 28.86
CA THR A 9 62.12 41.82 29.46
C THR A 9 60.74 41.15 29.50
N THR A 10 60.36 40.42 28.45
CA THR A 10 59.12 39.61 28.44
C THR A 10 59.19 38.45 29.43
N ALA A 11 60.35 37.78 29.55
CA ALA A 11 60.54 36.70 30.52
C ALA A 11 60.44 37.21 31.98
N TYR A 12 60.95 38.40 32.28
CA TYR A 12 60.87 39.00 33.61
C TYR A 12 59.42 39.35 34.02
N VAL A 13 58.65 39.97 33.12
CA VAL A 13 57.23 40.31 33.34
C VAL A 13 56.37 39.05 33.46
N LEU A 14 56.68 38.02 32.67
CA LEU A 14 55.98 36.74 32.70
C LEU A 14 56.20 36.02 34.03
N HIS A 15 57.45 35.94 34.52
CA HIS A 15 57.77 35.27 35.78
C HIS A 15 57.21 36.03 37.00
N HIS A 16 57.18 37.37 36.96
CA HIS A 16 56.64 38.20 38.04
C HIS A 16 55.10 38.11 38.15
N ASN A 17 54.39 37.95 37.02
CA ASN A 17 52.93 37.84 36.97
C ASN A 17 52.41 36.40 36.76
N LEU A 18 53.30 35.40 36.74
CA LEU A 18 52.99 34.00 36.43
C LEU A 18 51.92 33.43 37.35
N ARG A 19 51.99 33.75 38.64
CA ARG A 19 50.99 33.34 39.64
C ARG A 19 49.60 33.89 39.32
N ARG A 20 49.50 35.14 38.86
CA ARG A 20 48.22 35.77 38.49
C ARG A 20 47.65 35.16 37.20
N LEU A 21 48.51 34.87 36.21
CA LEU A 21 48.10 34.22 34.97
C LEU A 21 47.61 32.79 35.19
N VAL A 22 48.29 32.02 36.05
CA VAL A 22 47.86 30.66 36.40
C VAL A 22 46.51 30.69 37.14
N ILE A 23 46.31 31.62 38.08
CA ILE A 23 45.03 31.78 38.78
C ILE A 23 43.92 32.15 37.80
N LEU A 24 44.14 33.10 36.89
CA LEU A 24 43.17 33.47 35.86
C LEU A 24 42.84 32.29 34.93
N PHE A 25 43.86 31.53 34.51
CA PHE A 25 43.68 30.35 33.68
C PHE A 25 42.83 29.28 34.38
N VAL A 26 43.08 29.02 35.67
CA VAL A 26 42.29 28.06 36.47
C VAL A 26 40.85 28.55 36.64
N ILE A 27 40.63 29.85 36.87
CA ILE A 27 39.28 30.42 36.96
C ILE A 27 38.52 30.27 35.64
N VAL A 28 39.17 30.57 34.52
CA VAL A 28 38.58 30.41 33.18
C VAL A 28 38.26 28.94 32.89
N LEU A 29 39.17 28.02 33.23
CA LEU A 29 38.96 26.58 33.08
C LEU A 29 37.75 26.11 33.90
N LEU A 30 37.66 26.53 35.17
CA LEU A 30 36.53 26.19 36.03
C LEU A 30 35.21 26.75 35.51
N LEU A 31 35.19 27.96 34.96
CA LEU A 31 34.00 28.52 34.33
C LEU A 31 33.58 27.72 33.11
N VAL A 32 34.51 27.37 32.22
CA VAL A 32 34.20 26.55 31.03
C VAL A 32 33.65 25.19 31.43
N VAL A 33 34.26 24.53 32.41
CA VAL A 33 33.78 23.24 32.93
C VAL A 33 32.39 23.39 33.56
N PHE A 34 32.16 24.45 34.33
CA PHE A 34 30.87 24.69 34.98
C PHE A 34 29.74 24.97 33.97
N TYR A 35 29.98 25.82 32.96
CA TYR A 35 29.01 26.05 31.89
C TYR A 35 28.77 24.82 31.04
N GLY A 36 29.81 24.03 30.75
CA GLY A 36 29.68 22.76 30.05
C GLY A 36 28.90 21.70 30.84
N LEU A 37 29.11 21.61 32.14
CA LEU A 37 28.37 20.67 32.98
C LEU A 37 26.89 21.07 33.11
N ARG A 38 26.63 22.38 33.20
CA ARG A 38 25.28 22.93 33.21
C ARG A 38 24.53 22.68 31.90
N SER A 39 25.18 22.86 30.75
CA SER A 39 24.54 22.62 29.45
C SER A 39 24.19 21.14 29.22
N LEU A 40 25.03 20.22 29.72
CA LEU A 40 24.70 18.79 29.72
C LEU A 40 23.49 18.48 30.60
N TRP A 41 23.37 19.12 31.76
CA TRP A 41 22.24 18.93 32.66
C TRP A 41 20.94 19.48 32.07
N GLU A 42 20.98 20.64 31.45
CA GLU A 42 19.86 21.25 30.74
C GLU A 42 19.42 20.38 29.54
N GLY A 43 20.38 19.86 28.76
CA GLY A 43 20.08 18.97 27.63
C GLY A 43 19.43 17.64 28.02
N VAL A 44 19.85 17.04 29.15
CA VAL A 44 19.18 15.84 29.70
C VAL A 44 17.76 16.17 30.18
N GLY A 45 17.58 17.33 30.82
CA GLY A 45 16.26 17.80 31.24
C GLY A 45 15.29 17.99 30.07
N GLU A 46 15.76 18.60 28.97
CA GLU A 46 14.97 18.81 27.75
C GLU A 46 14.63 17.50 27.04
N PHE A 47 15.56 16.53 27.02
CA PHE A 47 15.31 15.20 26.47
C PHE A 47 14.22 14.45 27.25
N ILE A 48 14.29 14.49 28.59
CA ILE A 48 13.29 13.86 29.44
C ILE A 48 11.93 14.58 29.30
N GLY A 49 11.94 15.92 29.21
CA GLY A 49 10.74 16.72 29.00
C GLY A 49 10.06 16.50 27.65
N SER A 50 10.84 16.21 26.60
CA SER A 50 10.33 15.93 25.25
C SER A 50 9.95 14.47 25.01
N ALA A 51 10.38 13.54 25.89
CA ALA A 51 10.09 12.11 25.76
C ALA A 51 8.58 11.78 25.62
N PRO A 52 7.65 12.39 26.39
CA PRO A 52 6.22 12.11 26.22
C PRO A 52 5.70 12.51 24.84
N GLN A 53 6.17 13.63 24.30
CA GLN A 53 5.80 14.10 22.97
C GLN A 53 6.32 13.15 21.88
N LEU A 54 7.55 12.66 22.01
CA LEU A 54 8.12 11.69 21.09
C LEU A 54 7.34 10.36 21.11
N VAL A 55 6.93 9.88 22.28
CA VAL A 55 6.13 8.66 22.40
C VAL A 55 4.77 8.83 21.70
N ILE A 56 4.09 9.97 21.92
CA ILE A 56 2.83 10.27 21.25
C ILE A 56 3.01 10.33 19.73
N GLN A 57 4.08 10.99 19.26
CA GLN A 57 4.39 11.07 17.84
C GLN A 57 4.69 9.70 17.22
N LEU A 58 5.46 8.85 17.90
CA LEU A 58 5.76 7.49 17.44
C LEU A 58 4.49 6.61 17.38
N LEU A 59 3.61 6.71 18.38
CA LEU A 59 2.32 6.02 18.38
C LEU A 59 1.43 6.48 17.23
N PHE A 60 1.38 7.79 16.98
CA PHE A 60 0.64 8.34 15.85
C PHE A 60 1.17 7.80 14.51
N LEU A 61 2.49 7.78 14.32
CA LEU A 61 3.12 7.26 13.10
C LEU A 61 2.82 5.76 12.89
N LEU A 62 2.84 4.96 13.96
CA LEU A 62 2.48 3.54 13.89
C LEU A 62 1.02 3.33 13.46
N ILE A 63 0.08 4.06 14.08
CA ILE A 63 -1.35 3.96 13.76
C ILE A 63 -1.60 4.43 12.32
N ALA A 64 -1.00 5.55 11.93
CA ALA A 64 -1.12 6.09 10.57
C ALA A 64 -0.57 5.11 9.52
N GLY A 65 0.57 4.48 9.79
CA GLY A 65 1.16 3.48 8.89
C GLY A 65 0.27 2.25 8.69
N ILE A 66 -0.32 1.73 9.78
CA ILE A 66 -1.26 0.60 9.71
C ILE A 66 -2.52 1.01 8.94
N ALA A 67 -3.08 2.19 9.19
CA ALA A 67 -4.27 2.69 8.51
C ALA A 67 -4.04 2.86 7.00
N GLN A 68 -2.89 3.40 6.59
CA GLN A 68 -2.51 3.52 5.18
C GLN A 68 -2.37 2.16 4.50
N PHE A 69 -1.72 1.20 5.17
CA PHE A 69 -1.57 -0.16 4.67
C PHE A 69 -2.93 -0.87 4.53
N ALA A 70 -3.80 -0.74 5.53
CA ALA A 70 -5.16 -1.27 5.48
C ALA A 70 -5.99 -0.67 4.34
N GLY A 71 -5.88 0.65 4.13
CA GLY A 71 -6.56 1.35 3.03
C GLY A 71 -6.10 0.87 1.65
N LEU A 72 -4.80 0.62 1.47
CA LEU A 72 -4.26 0.04 0.23
C LEU A 72 -4.77 -1.38 -0.01
N MET A 73 -4.76 -2.23 1.02
CA MET A 73 -5.25 -3.61 0.91
C MET A 73 -6.75 -3.67 0.62
N TRP A 74 -7.54 -2.77 1.20
CA TRP A 74 -8.95 -2.61 0.87
C TRP A 74 -9.18 -2.29 -0.60
N PHE A 75 -8.34 -1.45 -1.20
CA PHE A 75 -8.43 -1.11 -2.61
C PHE A 75 -8.06 -2.28 -3.53
N LEU A 76 -7.00 -3.02 -3.19
CA LEU A 76 -6.55 -4.18 -3.96
C LEU A 76 -7.50 -5.36 -3.88
N SER A 77 -8.22 -5.52 -2.77
CA SER A 77 -9.14 -6.64 -2.56
C SER A 77 -10.47 -6.51 -3.32
N ARG A 78 -10.74 -5.40 -4.02
CA ARG A 78 -12.00 -5.23 -4.76
C ARG A 78 -12.04 -6.18 -5.97
N PRO A 79 -13.03 -7.09 -6.05
CA PRO A 79 -13.18 -7.95 -7.22
C PRO A 79 -13.57 -7.13 -8.47
N ARG A 80 -13.01 -7.47 -9.63
CA ARG A 80 -13.32 -6.85 -10.94
C ARG A 80 -14.33 -7.68 -11.74
N THR A 81 -15.33 -8.25 -11.10
CA THR A 81 -16.33 -9.08 -11.79
C THR A 81 -17.61 -8.27 -11.97
N TYR A 82 -18.04 -8.12 -13.23
CA TYR A 82 -19.33 -7.53 -13.59
C TYR A 82 -20.33 -8.67 -13.73
N THR A 83 -21.18 -8.88 -12.72
CA THR A 83 -22.27 -9.83 -12.83
C THR A 83 -23.38 -9.23 -13.69
N VAL A 84 -23.71 -9.89 -14.80
CA VAL A 84 -24.87 -9.50 -15.62
C VAL A 84 -26.08 -10.24 -15.07
N THR A 85 -26.93 -9.52 -14.34
CA THR A 85 -28.17 -10.04 -13.76
C THR A 85 -29.25 -10.14 -14.86
N PRO A 86 -30.17 -11.12 -14.82
CA PRO A 86 -31.12 -11.32 -15.91
C PRO A 86 -32.09 -10.16 -16.17
N ASP A 87 -32.29 -9.28 -15.19
CA ASP A 87 -33.10 -8.05 -15.22
C ASP A 87 -32.40 -6.83 -15.85
N SER A 88 -31.08 -6.90 -16.08
CA SER A 88 -30.36 -5.83 -16.78
C SER A 88 -30.73 -5.81 -18.27
N PRO A 89 -30.75 -4.63 -18.95
CA PRO A 89 -31.04 -4.56 -20.38
C PRO A 89 -29.96 -5.29 -21.19
N GLN A 90 -30.24 -6.54 -21.57
CA GLN A 90 -29.36 -7.39 -22.38
C GLN A 90 -29.42 -6.99 -23.86
N ILE A 91 -29.17 -5.71 -24.15
CA ILE A 91 -29.27 -5.14 -25.50
C ILE A 91 -28.25 -5.85 -26.40
N GLY A 92 -28.75 -6.65 -27.35
CA GLY A 92 -27.94 -7.33 -28.35
C GLY A 92 -27.64 -8.81 -28.12
N LEU A 93 -28.00 -9.40 -26.97
CA LEU A 93 -27.72 -10.81 -26.63
C LEU A 93 -28.91 -11.73 -26.96
N THR A 94 -29.19 -11.91 -28.25
CA THR A 94 -30.23 -12.84 -28.75
C THR A 94 -29.64 -13.76 -29.79
N PHE A 95 -30.21 -14.95 -29.97
CA PHE A 95 -29.81 -15.88 -31.03
C PHE A 95 -29.87 -15.25 -32.44
N GLU A 96 -30.74 -14.26 -32.66
CA GLU A 96 -30.85 -13.52 -33.93
C GLU A 96 -29.60 -12.68 -34.26
N ASN A 97 -28.87 -12.23 -33.23
CA ASN A 97 -27.66 -11.43 -33.39
C ASN A 97 -26.40 -12.29 -33.52
N TYR A 98 -26.52 -13.62 -33.37
CA TYR A 98 -25.40 -14.53 -33.53
C TYR A 98 -25.16 -14.85 -35.02
N ARG A 99 -24.03 -14.39 -35.56
CA ARG A 99 -23.61 -14.62 -36.96
C ARG A 99 -22.57 -15.74 -37.14
N GLY A 100 -22.49 -16.66 -36.17
CA GLY A 100 -21.53 -17.76 -36.21
C GLY A 100 -22.02 -19.00 -36.96
N GLN A 101 -21.42 -20.15 -36.66
CA GLN A 101 -21.74 -21.42 -37.32
C GLN A 101 -23.16 -21.90 -36.96
N PRO A 102 -24.01 -22.27 -37.95
CA PRO A 102 -25.37 -22.73 -37.69
C PRO A 102 -25.44 -24.01 -36.84
N ASP A 103 -24.52 -24.96 -37.02
CA ASP A 103 -24.51 -26.20 -36.22
C ASP A 103 -24.34 -25.91 -34.73
N LEU A 104 -23.42 -24.99 -34.40
CA LEU A 104 -23.17 -24.58 -33.02
C LEU A 104 -24.38 -23.87 -32.40
N LEU A 105 -25.13 -23.11 -33.22
CA LEU A 105 -26.37 -22.46 -32.80
C LEU A 105 -27.45 -23.49 -32.41
N GLU A 106 -27.57 -24.58 -33.15
CA GLU A 106 -28.52 -25.66 -32.81
C GLU A 106 -28.14 -26.37 -31.50
N HIS A 107 -26.85 -26.66 -31.30
CA HIS A 107 -26.36 -27.23 -30.04
C HIS A 107 -26.59 -26.28 -28.85
N ALA A 108 -26.38 -24.98 -29.03
CA ALA A 108 -26.66 -23.97 -28.02
C ALA A 108 -28.16 -23.90 -27.67
N LYS A 109 -29.05 -23.91 -28.67
CA LYS A 109 -30.51 -23.96 -28.46
C LYS A 109 -30.95 -25.21 -27.70
N SER A 110 -30.38 -26.37 -28.02
CA SER A 110 -30.63 -27.62 -27.29
C SER A 110 -30.22 -27.49 -25.82
N THR A 111 -29.05 -26.91 -25.56
CA THR A 111 -28.54 -26.67 -24.21
C THR A 111 -29.47 -25.74 -23.43
N VAL A 112 -29.93 -24.63 -24.01
CA VAL A 112 -30.91 -23.72 -23.38
C VAL A 112 -32.22 -24.45 -23.05
N ARG A 113 -32.69 -25.35 -23.93
CA ARG A 113 -33.91 -26.14 -23.68
C ARG A 113 -33.77 -27.05 -22.47
N ILE A 114 -32.59 -27.65 -22.29
CA ILE A 114 -32.26 -28.47 -21.11
C ILE A 114 -32.19 -27.58 -19.86
N LEU A 115 -31.53 -26.43 -19.93
CA LEU A 115 -31.38 -25.49 -18.81
C LEU A 115 -32.72 -24.89 -18.34
N ARG A 116 -33.67 -24.59 -19.25
CA ARG A 116 -35.02 -24.16 -18.88
C ARG A 116 -35.90 -25.31 -18.35
N GLY A 117 -35.56 -26.55 -18.70
CA GLY A 117 -36.38 -27.75 -18.49
C GLY A 117 -35.79 -28.80 -17.56
N VAL A 118 -34.90 -28.41 -16.64
CA VAL A 118 -34.06 -29.33 -15.84
C VAL A 118 -34.87 -30.45 -15.19
N GLN A 119 -35.98 -30.12 -14.52
CA GLN A 119 -36.79 -31.11 -13.81
C GLN A 119 -37.35 -32.19 -14.75
N LYS A 120 -37.84 -31.79 -15.93
CA LYS A 120 -38.38 -32.73 -16.94
C LYS A 120 -37.26 -33.60 -17.53
N PHE A 121 -36.10 -33.00 -17.76
CA PHE A 121 -34.94 -33.71 -18.31
C PHE A 121 -34.44 -34.81 -17.36
N VAL A 122 -34.36 -34.52 -16.05
CA VAL A 122 -33.96 -35.48 -15.03
C VAL A 122 -35.03 -36.58 -14.84
N GLN A 123 -36.32 -36.25 -14.87
CA GLN A 123 -37.41 -37.24 -14.79
C GLN A 123 -37.39 -38.26 -15.92
N LEU A 124 -36.91 -37.86 -17.10
CA LEU A 124 -36.74 -38.75 -18.26
C LEU A 124 -35.46 -39.60 -18.18
N GLY A 125 -34.72 -39.55 -17.07
CA GLY A 125 -33.47 -40.27 -16.86
C GLY A 125 -32.24 -39.61 -17.50
N GLY A 126 -32.33 -38.35 -17.93
CA GLY A 126 -31.24 -37.62 -18.54
C GLY A 126 -30.20 -37.11 -17.52
N GLU A 127 -28.91 -37.25 -17.84
CA GLU A 127 -27.80 -36.68 -17.06
C GLU A 127 -27.50 -35.25 -17.52
N MET A 128 -27.48 -34.29 -16.61
CA MET A 128 -27.21 -32.89 -16.94
C MET A 128 -25.75 -32.70 -17.36
N PRO A 129 -25.47 -32.05 -18.51
CA PRO A 129 -24.10 -31.72 -18.90
C PRO A 129 -23.48 -30.74 -17.89
N ARG A 130 -22.28 -31.06 -17.41
CA ARG A 130 -21.59 -30.25 -16.39
C ARG A 130 -20.94 -28.97 -16.93
N GLY A 131 -20.75 -28.89 -18.24
CA GLY A 131 -20.13 -27.73 -18.88
C GLY A 131 -19.95 -27.91 -20.38
N MET A 132 -19.66 -26.81 -21.07
CA MET A 132 -19.37 -26.78 -22.50
C MET A 132 -18.05 -26.05 -22.73
N LEU A 133 -17.14 -26.66 -23.49
CA LEU A 133 -15.88 -26.03 -23.87
C LEU A 133 -16.02 -25.44 -25.28
N LEU A 134 -15.97 -24.11 -25.38
CA LEU A 134 -15.93 -23.40 -26.65
C LEU A 134 -14.48 -23.11 -27.03
N SER A 135 -13.96 -23.77 -28.06
CA SER A 135 -12.58 -23.59 -28.54
C SER A 135 -12.51 -22.92 -29.91
N GLY A 136 -11.47 -22.12 -30.16
CA GLY A 136 -11.17 -21.52 -31.46
C GLY A 136 -10.32 -20.25 -31.35
N LYS A 137 -10.02 -19.61 -32.49
CA LYS A 137 -9.25 -18.33 -32.57
C LYS A 137 -9.93 -17.19 -31.76
N PRO A 138 -9.20 -16.18 -31.27
CA PRO A 138 -9.81 -15.02 -30.63
C PRO A 138 -10.77 -14.30 -31.60
N GLY A 139 -11.86 -13.73 -31.09
CA GLY A 139 -12.83 -12.98 -31.90
C GLY A 139 -13.94 -13.80 -32.58
N THR A 140 -13.98 -15.13 -32.43
CA THR A 140 -15.02 -15.98 -33.07
C THR A 140 -16.35 -16.04 -32.32
N GLY A 141 -16.66 -15.05 -31.48
CA GLY A 141 -17.95 -14.96 -30.78
C GLY A 141 -18.19 -16.01 -29.68
N LYS A 142 -17.14 -16.61 -29.10
CA LYS A 142 -17.28 -17.60 -27.99
C LYS A 142 -17.95 -17.00 -26.75
N THR A 143 -17.40 -15.89 -26.25
CA THR A 143 -17.95 -15.17 -25.09
C THR A 143 -19.34 -14.61 -25.40
N PHE A 144 -19.55 -14.15 -26.63
CA PHE A 144 -20.86 -13.67 -27.08
C PHE A 144 -21.91 -14.80 -27.06
N LEU A 145 -21.59 -15.98 -27.58
CA LEU A 145 -22.49 -17.14 -27.54
C LEU A 145 -22.80 -17.57 -26.10
N ALA A 146 -21.82 -17.56 -25.20
CA ALA A 146 -22.03 -17.85 -23.78
C ALA A 146 -23.00 -16.84 -23.14
N GLY A 147 -22.87 -15.55 -23.46
CA GLY A 147 -23.81 -14.52 -23.03
C GLY A 147 -25.21 -14.71 -23.59
N VAL A 148 -25.36 -15.07 -24.87
CA VAL A 148 -26.66 -15.39 -25.49
C VAL A 148 -27.31 -16.61 -24.83
N ILE A 149 -26.55 -17.67 -24.51
CA ILE A 149 -27.09 -18.84 -23.80
C ILE A 149 -27.62 -18.45 -22.43
N ALA A 150 -26.90 -17.63 -21.67
CA ALA A 150 -27.33 -17.17 -20.34
C ALA A 150 -28.57 -16.28 -20.42
N ALA A 151 -28.59 -15.33 -21.38
CA ALA A 151 -29.72 -14.47 -21.69
C ALA A 151 -30.98 -15.27 -22.01
N GLU A 152 -30.86 -16.22 -22.93
CA GLU A 152 -31.95 -17.09 -23.36
C GLU A 152 -32.35 -18.08 -22.27
N ALA A 153 -31.44 -18.54 -21.41
CA ALA A 153 -31.80 -19.38 -20.26
C ALA A 153 -32.39 -18.59 -19.09
N ASN A 154 -32.37 -17.25 -19.13
CA ASN A 154 -32.73 -16.36 -18.01
C ASN A 154 -31.90 -16.66 -16.74
N LEU A 155 -30.60 -16.87 -16.94
CA LEU A 155 -29.63 -17.19 -15.88
C LEU A 155 -28.60 -16.06 -15.74
N PRO A 156 -28.08 -15.80 -14.53
CA PRO A 156 -27.00 -14.84 -14.34
C PRO A 156 -25.72 -15.29 -15.05
N PHE A 157 -25.00 -14.35 -15.67
CA PHE A 157 -23.72 -14.59 -16.35
C PHE A 157 -22.57 -13.93 -15.56
N ILE A 158 -21.48 -14.69 -15.34
CA ILE A 158 -20.30 -14.29 -14.54
C ILE A 158 -19.02 -14.27 -15.37
#